data_AF-A0A947H7G6-F1
#
_entry.id   AF-A0A947H7G6-F1
#
_cell.length_a   1.000
_cell.length_b   1.000
_cell.length_c   1.000
_cell.angle_alpha   90.00
_cell.angle_beta   90.00
_cell.angle_gamma   90.00
#
_symmetry.space_group_name_H-M   'P 1'
#
loop_
_entity.id
_entity.type
_entity.pdbx_description
1 polymer ?
#
loop_
_entity_poly.entity_id
_entity_poly.type
_entity_poly.pdbx_seq_one_letter_code
_entity_poly.pdbx_strand_id
1 'polypeptide(L)'
;MQVQALHASSQAFLLSAPVSTATSRSVSSPHALQIPDRIKISPEAREQLANQAAEEAASQSVGFLVDLYRQSRSSQERIQITQALGALRHPEAVKALEAMTRTRLDDAHENALILALGNTRQASAVAVLNDLYRSFWNRAQKRQLVVAALGETRSPQALDSLRQAYKDAWNSPAGKDAVIAALGQSRRAEAVPLLHQIYEDNWNQVSLRQAVVQAYGQTRSEQGAEKLIQIFNQHYSQPQIRQEIITALGQTRSQTAVLFLQKSYAQLRSEHERQQVLSALQAAYDKSDN
;
A
#
# COMPACT_ATOMS: atom_id res chain seq x y z
N MET A 1 -9.49 -30.77 5.15
CA MET A 1 -8.12 -30.85 4.58
C MET A 1 -7.58 -29.43 4.46
N GLN A 2 -6.72 -29.04 5.40
CA GLN A 2 -6.02 -27.76 5.41
C GLN A 2 -4.85 -27.80 4.42
N VAL A 3 -4.64 -26.72 3.67
CA VAL A 3 -3.42 -26.48 2.89
C VAL A 3 -2.75 -25.25 3.50
N GLN A 4 -1.61 -25.48 4.15
CA GLN A 4 -0.72 -24.43 4.66
C GLN A 4 0.40 -24.16 3.66
N ALA A 5 0.69 -22.88 3.50
CA ALA A 5 1.70 -22.30 2.62
C ALA A 5 3.13 -22.51 3.17
N LEU A 6 4.08 -22.76 2.27
CA LEU A 6 5.51 -22.78 2.53
C LEU A 6 6.12 -21.40 2.26
N HIS A 7 6.61 -20.75 3.32
CA HIS A 7 7.54 -19.62 3.24
C HIS A 7 8.97 -20.15 3.17
N ALA A 8 9.71 -19.79 2.13
CA ALA A 8 11.15 -20.05 2.05
C ALA A 8 11.92 -18.83 2.59
N SER A 9 12.69 -19.07 3.66
CA SER A 9 13.63 -18.11 4.25
C SER A 9 15.06 -18.44 3.78
N SER A 10 15.76 -17.50 3.17
CA SER A 10 17.19 -17.66 2.84
C SER A 10 18.06 -17.15 3.99
N GLN A 11 18.71 -18.07 4.70
CA GLN A 11 19.75 -17.78 5.69
C GLN A 11 21.12 -17.67 4.98
N ALA A 12 21.86 -16.62 5.30
CA ALA A 12 23.26 -16.44 4.88
C ALA A 12 24.20 -17.15 5.87
N PHE A 13 25.07 -18.00 5.34
CA PHE A 13 26.22 -18.60 6.03
C PHE A 13 27.52 -18.03 5.45
N LEU A 14 28.59 -18.15 6.24
CA LEU A 14 30.05 -18.09 5.97
C LEU A 14 30.75 -17.01 6.83
N LEU A 15 31.18 -17.37 8.03
CA LEU A 15 32.48 -17.99 8.40
C LEU A 15 33.60 -16.94 8.59
N SER A 16 33.86 -16.65 9.86
CA SER A 16 34.99 -15.92 10.39
C SER A 16 36.25 -16.81 10.46
N ALA A 17 37.41 -16.26 10.07
CA ALA A 17 38.72 -16.86 10.32
C ALA A 17 39.79 -15.77 10.56
N PRO A 18 40.90 -16.08 11.27
CA PRO A 18 41.58 -15.14 12.15
C PRO A 18 42.78 -14.39 11.52
N VAL A 19 43.09 -13.22 12.09
CA VAL A 19 44.26 -12.39 11.74
C VAL A 19 45.52 -12.98 12.38
N SER A 20 46.47 -13.47 11.56
CA SER A 20 47.84 -13.75 12.00
C SER A 20 48.72 -12.51 11.83
N THR A 21 49.47 -12.17 12.88
CA THR A 21 50.48 -11.12 12.93
C THR A 21 51.74 -11.54 12.18
N ALA A 22 52.09 -10.84 11.11
CA ALA A 22 53.35 -11.05 10.38
C ALA A 22 54.41 -10.04 10.85
N THR A 23 55.52 -10.59 11.29
CA THR A 23 56.73 -9.98 11.83
C THR A 23 57.40 -9.00 10.86
N SER A 24 57.97 -7.93 11.41
CA SER A 24 58.73 -6.92 10.67
C SER A 24 60.02 -7.50 10.07
N ARG A 25 60.30 -7.14 8.82
CA ARG A 25 61.65 -7.20 8.23
C ARG A 25 61.89 -5.93 7.43
N SER A 26 62.86 -5.16 7.90
CA SER A 26 63.39 -3.95 7.27
C SER A 26 64.25 -4.29 6.05
N VAL A 27 63.93 -3.72 4.89
CA VAL A 27 64.90 -3.50 3.81
C VAL A 27 64.63 -2.11 3.21
N SER A 28 65.72 -1.37 3.05
CA SER A 28 65.85 0.04 2.70
C SER A 28 65.38 0.41 1.29
N SER A 29 64.94 1.66 1.13
CA SER A 29 64.44 2.42 -0.05
C SER A 29 65.34 2.34 -1.32
N PRO A 30 64.99 2.88 -2.52
CA PRO A 30 63.91 3.84 -2.85
C PRO A 30 63.24 3.65 -4.24
N HIS A 31 61.92 3.48 -4.31
CA HIS A 31 61.10 3.99 -5.43
C HIS A 31 59.68 4.11 -4.88
N ALA A 32 59.36 5.29 -4.37
CA ALA A 32 58.01 5.64 -3.98
C ALA A 32 57.16 5.69 -5.26
N LEU A 33 56.61 4.55 -5.67
CA LEU A 33 55.36 4.55 -6.40
C LEU A 33 54.36 5.18 -5.45
N GLN A 34 54.06 6.47 -5.68
CA GLN A 34 52.88 7.12 -5.15
C GLN A 34 51.70 6.24 -5.57
N ILE A 35 51.22 5.42 -4.63
CA ILE A 35 49.88 4.86 -4.73
C ILE A 35 48.98 6.09 -4.65
N PRO A 36 48.31 6.53 -5.73
CA PRO A 36 47.44 7.68 -5.63
C PRO A 36 46.40 7.37 -4.55
N ASP A 37 46.22 8.34 -3.66
CA ASP A 37 45.34 8.28 -2.51
C ASP A 37 44.12 7.40 -2.79
N ARG A 38 43.91 6.36 -1.97
CA ARG A 38 42.62 5.66 -1.93
C ARG A 38 41.57 6.75 -1.84
N ILE A 39 40.86 6.99 -2.95
CA ILE A 39 39.80 7.99 -3.02
C ILE A 39 38.91 7.73 -1.82
N LYS A 40 38.97 8.62 -0.83
CA LYS A 40 38.10 8.56 0.35
C LYS A 40 36.72 8.97 -0.15
N ILE A 41 36.03 8.05 -0.82
CA ILE A 41 34.64 8.24 -1.21
C ILE A 41 33.89 8.47 0.10
N SER A 42 33.32 9.66 0.26
CA SER A 42 32.55 10.01 1.45
C SER A 42 31.37 9.05 1.61
N PRO A 43 30.87 8.82 2.84
CA PRO A 43 29.66 8.02 3.05
C PRO A 43 28.49 8.47 2.16
N GLU A 44 28.35 9.79 1.97
CA GLU A 44 27.36 10.42 1.08
C GLU A 44 27.56 10.04 -0.39
N ALA A 45 28.79 10.06 -0.90
CA ALA A 45 29.07 9.67 -2.28
C ALA A 45 28.86 8.16 -2.50
N ARG A 46 29.07 7.32 -1.48
CA ARG A 46 28.73 5.89 -1.55
C ARG A 46 27.22 5.65 -1.59
N GLU A 47 26.48 6.39 -0.79
CA GLU A 47 25.01 6.33 -0.77
C GLU A 47 24.43 6.79 -2.11
N GLN A 48 24.94 7.88 -2.69
CA GLN A 48 24.52 8.35 -4.01
C GLN A 48 24.80 7.33 -5.12
N LEU A 49 25.98 6.73 -5.14
CA LEU A 49 26.32 5.68 -6.11
C LEU A 49 25.46 4.42 -5.93
N ALA A 50 25.16 4.04 -4.69
CA ALA A 50 24.27 2.91 -4.41
C ALA A 50 22.84 3.18 -4.89
N ASN A 51 22.32 4.41 -4.67
CA ASN A 51 21.00 4.82 -5.14
C ASN A 51 20.93 4.86 -6.67
N GLN A 52 21.97 5.36 -7.34
CA GLN A 52 22.07 5.34 -8.81
C GLN A 52 22.08 3.91 -9.36
N ALA A 53 22.91 3.03 -8.80
CA ALA A 53 22.96 1.63 -9.22
C ALA A 53 21.63 0.90 -8.97
N ALA A 54 20.92 1.22 -7.89
CA ALA A 54 19.59 0.67 -7.61
C ALA A 54 18.54 1.15 -8.62
N GLU A 55 18.56 2.43 -8.98
CA GLU A 55 17.68 3.02 -10.02
C GLU A 55 17.96 2.38 -11.39
N GLU A 56 19.23 2.23 -11.75
CA GLU A 56 19.62 1.56 -13.01
C GLU A 56 19.16 0.09 -13.03
N ALA A 57 19.33 -0.64 -11.95
CA ALA A 57 18.86 -2.02 -11.84
C ALA A 57 17.33 -2.13 -11.94
N ALA A 58 16.59 -1.18 -11.34
CA ALA A 58 15.14 -1.12 -11.44
C ALA A 58 14.70 -0.81 -12.88
N SER A 59 15.33 0.17 -13.54
CA SER A 59 15.08 0.49 -14.95
C SER A 59 15.37 -0.69 -15.88
N GLN A 60 16.49 -1.39 -15.68
CA GLN A 60 16.81 -2.61 -16.42
C GLN A 60 15.76 -3.71 -16.21
N SER A 61 15.25 -3.86 -14.98
CA SER A 61 14.18 -4.82 -14.67
C SER A 61 12.87 -4.48 -15.38
N VAL A 62 12.51 -3.19 -15.45
CA VAL A 62 11.36 -2.71 -16.24
C VAL A 62 11.56 -3.05 -17.72
N GLY A 63 12.73 -2.71 -18.28
CA GLY A 63 13.07 -2.97 -19.68
C GLY A 63 12.97 -4.45 -20.05
N PHE A 64 13.57 -5.32 -19.23
CA PHE A 64 13.51 -6.78 -19.40
C PHE A 64 12.06 -7.29 -19.41
N LEU A 65 11.23 -6.86 -18.46
CA LEU A 65 9.82 -7.30 -18.39
C LEU A 65 9.01 -6.79 -19.58
N VAL A 66 9.26 -5.58 -20.06
CA VAL A 66 8.61 -5.06 -21.28
C VAL A 66 8.98 -5.89 -22.50
N ASP A 67 10.25 -6.27 -22.65
CA ASP A 67 10.68 -7.10 -23.76
C ASP A 67 10.13 -8.53 -23.66
N LEU A 68 10.09 -9.09 -22.45
CA LEU A 68 9.46 -10.38 -22.19
C LEU A 68 7.95 -10.35 -22.53
N TYR A 69 7.25 -9.27 -22.16
CA TYR A 69 5.84 -9.09 -22.51
C TYR A 69 5.61 -9.11 -24.02
N ARG A 70 6.48 -8.45 -24.79
CA ARG A 70 6.39 -8.37 -26.26
C ARG A 70 6.68 -9.72 -26.92
N GLN A 71 7.62 -10.49 -26.37
CA GLN A 71 8.04 -11.78 -26.92
C GLN A 71 7.08 -12.91 -26.53
N SER A 72 6.37 -12.77 -25.41
CA SER A 72 5.46 -13.79 -24.91
C SER A 72 4.26 -14.00 -25.84
N ARG A 73 4.03 -15.27 -26.19
CA ARG A 73 2.81 -15.73 -26.89
C ARG A 73 1.72 -16.20 -25.93
N SER A 74 2.03 -16.30 -24.64
CA SER A 74 1.11 -16.78 -23.62
C SER A 74 0.32 -15.62 -23.02
N SER A 75 -1.00 -15.69 -23.14
CA SER A 75 -1.91 -14.72 -22.51
C SER A 75 -1.70 -14.65 -20.99
N GLN A 76 -1.49 -15.79 -20.34
CA GLN A 76 -1.33 -15.85 -18.89
C GLN A 76 0.00 -15.25 -18.46
N GLU A 77 1.06 -15.51 -19.21
CA GLU A 77 2.39 -14.96 -18.94
C GLU A 77 2.38 -13.44 -19.09
N ARG A 78 1.72 -12.89 -20.12
CA ARG A 78 1.55 -11.44 -20.27
C ARG A 78 0.84 -10.80 -19.07
N ILE A 79 -0.19 -11.44 -18.52
CA ILE A 79 -0.87 -10.96 -17.30
C ILE A 79 0.10 -10.97 -16.10
N GLN A 80 0.87 -12.04 -15.93
CA GLN A 80 1.86 -12.14 -14.84
C GLN A 80 2.96 -11.08 -14.97
N ILE A 81 3.41 -10.80 -16.19
CA ILE A 81 4.40 -9.76 -16.46
C ILE A 81 3.82 -8.37 -16.15
N THR A 82 2.58 -8.10 -16.55
CA THR A 82 1.88 -6.85 -16.21
C THR A 82 1.79 -6.66 -14.69
N GLN A 83 1.47 -7.71 -13.94
CA GLN A 83 1.45 -7.68 -12.48
C GLN A 83 2.84 -7.45 -11.88
N ALA A 84 3.87 -8.08 -12.44
CA ALA A 84 5.26 -7.90 -12.03
C ALA A 84 5.73 -6.45 -12.23
N LEU A 85 5.40 -5.83 -13.37
CA LEU A 85 5.65 -4.41 -13.62
C LEU A 85 5.02 -3.53 -12.53
N GLY A 86 3.76 -3.82 -12.15
CA GLY A 86 3.10 -3.14 -11.03
C GLY A 86 3.85 -3.28 -9.70
N ALA A 87 4.39 -4.47 -9.41
CA ALA A 87 5.09 -4.76 -8.16
C ALA A 87 6.46 -4.09 -8.03
N LEU A 88 7.09 -3.64 -9.12
CA LEU A 88 8.37 -2.93 -9.10
C LEU A 88 8.29 -1.57 -8.40
N ARG A 89 7.08 -0.98 -8.32
CA ARG A 89 6.85 0.35 -7.73
C ARG A 89 7.75 1.44 -8.28
N HIS A 90 8.03 1.38 -9.57
CA HIS A 90 8.97 2.28 -10.25
C HIS A 90 8.25 3.23 -11.22
N PRO A 91 8.64 4.52 -11.34
CA PRO A 91 8.01 5.45 -12.28
C PRO A 91 8.06 4.98 -13.76
N GLU A 92 9.12 4.28 -14.17
CA GLU A 92 9.20 3.74 -15.53
C GLU A 92 8.22 2.58 -15.77
N ALA A 93 7.89 1.81 -14.73
CA ALA A 93 6.85 0.79 -14.84
C ALA A 93 5.48 1.43 -15.12
N VAL A 94 5.19 2.59 -14.54
CA VAL A 94 3.98 3.36 -14.86
C VAL A 94 3.97 3.76 -16.33
N LYS A 95 5.08 4.28 -16.87
CA LYS A 95 5.18 4.65 -18.30
C LYS A 95 4.97 3.44 -19.22
N ALA A 96 5.54 2.30 -18.86
CA ALA A 96 5.36 1.05 -19.60
C ALA A 96 3.90 0.59 -19.59
N LEU A 97 3.26 0.57 -18.42
CA LEU A 97 1.84 0.21 -18.26
C LEU A 97 0.93 1.21 -18.98
N GLU A 98 1.22 2.51 -18.94
CA GLU A 98 0.51 3.54 -19.69
C GLU A 98 0.58 3.26 -21.19
N ALA A 99 1.76 2.94 -21.72
CA ALA A 99 1.91 2.60 -23.14
C ALA A 99 1.05 1.39 -23.55
N MET A 100 0.89 0.40 -22.67
CA MET A 100 0.04 -0.76 -22.91
C MET A 100 -1.46 -0.40 -23.01
N THR A 101 -1.92 0.69 -22.39
CA THR A 101 -3.32 1.15 -22.50
C THR A 101 -3.72 1.55 -23.91
N ARG A 102 -2.74 1.88 -24.76
CA ARG A 102 -2.95 2.28 -26.17
C ARG A 102 -3.19 1.09 -27.09
N THR A 103 -3.11 -0.13 -26.57
CA THR A 103 -3.33 -1.36 -27.33
C THR A 103 -4.73 -1.93 -27.08
N ARG A 104 -5.24 -2.73 -28.02
CA ARG A 104 -6.51 -3.43 -27.80
C ARG A 104 -6.28 -4.59 -26.84
N LEU A 105 -6.78 -4.45 -25.62
CA LEU A 105 -6.73 -5.47 -24.57
C LEU A 105 -8.10 -6.15 -24.44
N ASP A 106 -8.08 -7.43 -24.08
CA ASP A 106 -9.29 -8.10 -23.58
C ASP A 106 -9.52 -7.73 -22.11
N ASP A 107 -10.65 -8.19 -21.55
CA ASP A 107 -11.05 -7.84 -20.19
C ASP A 107 -10.04 -8.28 -19.11
N ALA A 108 -9.38 -9.43 -19.31
CA ALA A 108 -8.44 -9.96 -18.33
C ALA A 108 -7.14 -9.12 -18.30
N HIS A 109 -6.63 -8.74 -19.46
CA HIS A 109 -5.45 -7.89 -19.55
C HIS A 109 -5.74 -6.45 -19.11
N GLU A 110 -6.91 -5.89 -19.43
CA GLU A 110 -7.34 -4.60 -18.90
C GLU A 110 -7.38 -4.61 -17.36
N ASN A 111 -7.95 -5.66 -16.76
CA ASN A 111 -8.03 -5.77 -15.30
C ASN A 111 -6.64 -5.87 -14.66
N ALA A 112 -5.77 -6.69 -15.24
CA ALA A 112 -4.39 -6.84 -14.78
C ALA A 112 -3.63 -5.51 -14.85
N LEU A 113 -3.82 -4.75 -15.93
CA LEU A 113 -3.18 -3.44 -16.12
C LEU A 113 -3.67 -2.42 -15.09
N ILE A 114 -4.99 -2.33 -14.86
CA ILE A 114 -5.57 -1.39 -13.88
C ILE A 114 -5.02 -1.69 -12.47
N LEU A 115 -5.01 -2.96 -12.08
CA LEU A 115 -4.47 -3.39 -10.79
C LEU A 115 -2.96 -3.14 -10.68
N ALA A 116 -2.20 -3.39 -11.75
CA ALA A 116 -0.77 -3.12 -11.80
C ALA A 116 -0.46 -1.64 -11.62
N LEU A 117 -1.19 -0.74 -12.29
CA LEU A 117 -1.07 0.71 -12.13
C LEU A 117 -1.27 1.13 -10.66
N GLY A 118 -2.31 0.62 -10.00
CA GLY A 118 -2.52 0.86 -8.57
C GLY A 118 -1.37 0.34 -7.70
N ASN A 119 -0.92 -0.90 -7.94
CA ASN A 119 0.14 -1.55 -7.17
C ASN A 119 1.52 -0.91 -7.34
N THR A 120 1.73 -0.07 -8.37
CA THR A 120 2.95 0.73 -8.49
C THR A 120 3.12 1.66 -7.29
N ARG A 121 2.04 2.06 -6.61
CA ARG A 121 2.07 3.06 -5.52
C ARG A 121 2.74 4.37 -5.93
N GLN A 122 2.69 4.70 -7.22
CA GLN A 122 3.27 5.91 -7.78
C GLN A 122 2.20 6.96 -8.04
N ALA A 123 2.50 8.21 -7.70
CA ALA A 123 1.59 9.32 -7.94
C ALA A 123 1.32 9.54 -9.45
N SER A 124 2.31 9.26 -10.31
CA SER A 124 2.16 9.34 -11.77
C SER A 124 1.11 8.39 -12.35
N ALA A 125 0.77 7.29 -11.65
CA ALA A 125 -0.27 6.37 -12.10
C ALA A 125 -1.69 6.97 -11.99
N VAL A 126 -1.89 7.99 -11.15
CA VAL A 126 -3.20 8.61 -10.92
C VAL A 126 -3.77 9.23 -12.20
N ALA A 127 -2.93 9.90 -13.00
CA ALA A 127 -3.37 10.50 -14.27
C ALA A 127 -3.88 9.43 -15.25
N VAL A 128 -3.12 8.33 -15.40
CA VAL A 128 -3.48 7.20 -16.27
C VAL A 128 -4.78 6.54 -15.79
N LEU A 129 -4.92 6.31 -14.49
CA LEU A 129 -6.14 5.75 -13.90
C LEU A 129 -7.35 6.67 -14.11
N ASN A 130 -7.18 7.98 -14.03
CA ASN A 130 -8.27 8.94 -14.31
C ASN A 130 -8.74 8.87 -15.76
N ASP A 131 -7.81 8.74 -16.72
CA ASP A 131 -8.15 8.60 -18.13
C ASP A 131 -8.89 7.28 -18.39
N LEU A 132 -8.43 6.19 -17.79
CA LEU A 132 -9.12 4.90 -17.83
C LEU A 132 -10.53 5.00 -17.23
N TYR A 133 -10.69 5.66 -16.07
CA TYR A 133 -11.99 5.87 -15.42
C TYR A 133 -13.00 6.55 -16.35
N ARG A 134 -12.57 7.61 -17.05
CA ARG A 134 -13.40 8.35 -18.02
C ARG A 134 -13.74 7.49 -19.24
N SER A 135 -12.78 6.69 -19.72
CA SER A 135 -12.99 5.80 -20.86
C SER A 135 -14.02 4.69 -20.59
N PHE A 136 -14.19 4.31 -19.32
CA PHE A 136 -15.12 3.28 -18.84
C PHE A 136 -16.51 3.80 -18.45
N TRP A 137 -16.99 4.91 -19.01
CA TRP A 137 -18.25 5.56 -18.61
C TRP A 137 -19.47 4.63 -18.55
N ASN A 138 -19.56 3.61 -19.43
CA ASN A 138 -20.62 2.60 -19.48
C ASN A 138 -20.23 1.22 -18.89
N ARG A 139 -19.02 1.09 -18.32
CA ARG A 139 -18.48 -0.16 -17.75
C ARG A 139 -18.32 -0.01 -16.23
N ALA A 140 -19.43 -0.13 -15.49
CA ALA A 140 -19.48 0.13 -14.05
C ALA A 140 -18.46 -0.69 -13.24
N GLN A 141 -18.30 -1.97 -13.54
CA GLN A 141 -17.36 -2.86 -12.87
C GLN A 141 -15.89 -2.42 -13.11
N LYS A 142 -15.58 -1.94 -14.32
CA LYS A 142 -14.24 -1.40 -14.63
C LYS A 142 -13.98 -0.09 -13.90
N ARG A 143 -14.97 0.80 -13.80
CA ARG A 143 -14.85 2.03 -13.00
C ARG A 143 -14.60 1.73 -11.52
N GLN A 144 -15.27 0.73 -10.95
CA GLN A 144 -15.02 0.27 -9.59
C GLN A 144 -13.60 -0.28 -9.42
N LEU A 145 -13.10 -1.05 -10.40
CA LEU A 145 -11.72 -1.55 -10.39
C LEU A 145 -10.69 -0.42 -10.44
N VAL A 146 -10.94 0.61 -11.26
CA VAL A 146 -10.09 1.80 -11.34
C VAL A 146 -10.12 2.59 -10.03
N VAL A 147 -11.28 2.71 -9.38
CA VAL A 147 -11.42 3.33 -8.05
C VAL A 147 -10.60 2.57 -7.00
N ALA A 148 -10.65 1.23 -7.00
CA ALA A 148 -9.83 0.43 -6.11
C ALA A 148 -8.33 0.64 -6.38
N ALA A 149 -7.91 0.67 -7.66
CA ALA A 149 -6.53 0.95 -8.04
C ALA A 149 -6.07 2.36 -7.61
N LEU A 150 -6.92 3.37 -7.72
CA LEU A 150 -6.65 4.73 -7.21
C LEU A 150 -6.38 4.71 -5.70
N GLY A 151 -7.16 3.96 -4.92
CA GLY A 151 -6.90 3.72 -3.49
C GLY A 151 -5.54 3.07 -3.25
N GLU A 152 -5.21 2.00 -3.97
CA GLU A 152 -3.93 1.29 -3.80
C GLU A 152 -2.71 2.11 -4.22
N THR A 153 -2.86 3.18 -5.01
CA THR A 153 -1.74 4.11 -5.27
C THR A 153 -1.19 4.74 -3.99
N ARG A 154 -2.03 4.87 -2.94
CA ARG A 154 -1.72 5.60 -1.69
C ARG A 154 -1.22 7.03 -1.89
N SER A 155 -1.48 7.59 -3.07
CA SER A 155 -1.10 8.94 -3.42
C SER A 155 -2.15 9.92 -2.90
N PRO A 156 -1.75 11.04 -2.26
CA PRO A 156 -2.70 12.08 -1.90
C PRO A 156 -3.38 12.69 -3.15
N GLN A 157 -2.73 12.63 -4.32
CA GLN A 157 -3.31 13.10 -5.59
C GLN A 157 -4.53 12.29 -6.03
N ALA A 158 -4.70 11.06 -5.54
CA ALA A 158 -5.87 10.23 -5.85
C ALA A 158 -7.14 10.69 -5.11
N LEU A 159 -7.03 11.48 -4.03
CA LEU A 159 -8.17 11.84 -3.19
C LEU A 159 -9.20 12.71 -3.92
N ASP A 160 -8.76 13.61 -4.79
CA ASP A 160 -9.68 14.41 -5.61
C ASP A 160 -10.36 13.57 -6.69
N SER A 161 -9.65 12.61 -7.28
CA SER A 161 -10.25 11.61 -8.17
C SER A 161 -11.31 10.77 -7.47
N LEU A 162 -11.03 10.31 -6.26
CA LEU A 162 -11.98 9.53 -5.44
C LEU A 162 -13.20 10.39 -5.06
N ARG A 163 -12.99 11.67 -4.71
CA ARG A 163 -14.09 12.62 -4.47
C ARG A 163 -14.98 12.77 -5.70
N GLN A 164 -14.40 12.90 -6.89
CA GLN A 164 -15.17 12.99 -8.12
C GLN A 164 -15.90 11.67 -8.41
N ALA A 165 -15.25 10.53 -8.22
CA ALA A 165 -15.85 9.22 -8.42
C ALA A 165 -17.05 8.98 -7.48
N TYR A 166 -17.00 9.48 -6.25
CA TYR A 166 -18.14 9.42 -5.32
C TYR A 166 -19.33 10.23 -5.83
N LYS A 167 -19.10 11.44 -6.36
CA LYS A 167 -20.14 12.28 -6.96
C LYS A 167 -20.77 11.59 -8.18
N ASP A 168 -19.94 11.00 -9.04
CA ASP A 168 -20.42 10.29 -10.23
C ASP A 168 -21.25 9.05 -9.87
N ALA A 169 -21.02 8.45 -8.70
CA ALA A 169 -21.75 7.29 -8.17
C ALA A 169 -23.04 7.66 -7.42
N TRP A 170 -23.64 8.85 -7.67
CA TRP A 170 -24.80 9.36 -6.94
C TRP A 170 -25.97 8.36 -6.81
N ASN A 171 -26.24 7.56 -7.86
CA ASN A 171 -27.28 6.53 -7.92
C ASN A 171 -26.75 5.09 -7.81
N SER A 172 -25.47 4.89 -7.50
CA SER A 172 -24.83 3.58 -7.46
C SER A 172 -24.31 3.26 -6.05
N PRO A 173 -25.06 2.51 -5.22
CA PRO A 173 -24.59 2.08 -3.91
C PRO A 173 -23.24 1.35 -3.98
N ALA A 174 -23.10 0.40 -4.90
CA ALA A 174 -21.84 -0.31 -5.10
C ALA A 174 -20.68 0.60 -5.55
N GLY A 175 -20.96 1.65 -6.33
CA GLY A 175 -19.98 2.67 -6.69
C GLY A 175 -19.52 3.50 -5.48
N LYS A 176 -20.46 3.90 -4.62
CA LYS A 176 -20.14 4.60 -3.37
C LYS A 176 -19.31 3.73 -2.43
N ASP A 177 -19.68 2.47 -2.25
CA ASP A 177 -18.95 1.51 -1.42
C ASP A 177 -17.52 1.32 -1.93
N ALA A 178 -17.33 1.19 -3.25
CA ALA A 178 -16.01 1.09 -3.85
C ALA A 178 -15.14 2.33 -3.54
N VAL A 179 -15.71 3.53 -3.57
CA VAL A 179 -14.97 4.75 -3.22
C VAL A 179 -14.62 4.81 -1.74
N ILE A 180 -15.56 4.46 -0.85
CA ILE A 180 -15.30 4.42 0.59
C ILE A 180 -14.19 3.42 0.92
N ALA A 181 -14.22 2.23 0.32
CA ALA A 181 -13.17 1.23 0.46
C ALA A 181 -11.82 1.75 -0.06
N ALA A 182 -11.79 2.41 -1.23
CA ALA A 182 -10.57 2.98 -1.78
C ALA A 182 -9.98 4.10 -0.91
N LEU A 183 -10.83 4.94 -0.30
CA LEU A 183 -10.40 5.97 0.66
C LEU A 183 -9.74 5.33 1.89
N GLY A 184 -10.30 4.24 2.42
CA GLY A 184 -9.67 3.46 3.48
C GLY A 184 -8.33 2.85 3.05
N GLN A 185 -8.30 2.17 1.90
CA GLN A 185 -7.12 1.50 1.35
C GLN A 185 -5.98 2.45 0.96
N SER A 186 -6.28 3.74 0.76
CA SER A 186 -5.26 4.77 0.57
C SER A 186 -4.30 4.87 1.76
N ARG A 187 -4.71 4.40 2.95
CA ARG A 187 -3.94 4.47 4.21
C ARG A 187 -3.45 5.90 4.50
N ARG A 188 -4.30 6.89 4.22
CA ARG A 188 -4.00 8.32 4.34
C ARG A 188 -4.94 9.00 5.33
N ALA A 189 -4.37 9.81 6.22
CA ALA A 189 -5.14 10.66 7.12
C ALA A 189 -5.96 11.69 6.34
N GLU A 190 -5.45 12.17 5.21
CA GLU A 190 -6.11 13.17 4.35
C GLU A 190 -7.42 12.66 3.72
N ALA A 191 -7.69 11.35 3.76
CA ALA A 191 -8.97 10.77 3.36
C ALA A 191 -10.08 10.96 4.41
N VAL A 192 -9.72 11.16 5.69
CA VAL A 192 -10.66 11.21 6.83
C VAL A 192 -11.71 12.32 6.68
N PRO A 193 -11.39 13.56 6.24
CA PRO A 193 -12.40 14.60 6.06
C PRO A 193 -13.50 14.23 5.05
N LEU A 194 -13.12 13.59 3.93
CA LEU A 194 -14.10 13.15 2.93
C LEU A 194 -14.94 11.97 3.47
N LEU A 195 -14.31 11.00 4.12
CA LEU A 195 -15.03 9.90 4.80
C LEU A 195 -16.05 10.45 5.80
N HIS A 196 -15.66 11.46 6.58
CA HIS A 196 -16.55 12.08 7.55
C HIS A 196 -17.72 12.81 6.91
N GLN A 197 -17.49 13.57 5.84
CA GLN A 197 -18.57 14.16 5.07
C GLN A 197 -19.55 13.09 4.56
N ILE A 198 -19.04 11.99 4.00
CA ILE A 198 -19.86 10.88 3.52
C ILE A 198 -20.68 10.27 4.68
N TYR A 199 -20.10 10.12 5.86
CA TYR A 199 -20.81 9.59 7.01
C TYR A 199 -21.98 10.48 7.46
N GLU A 200 -21.78 11.80 7.53
CA GLU A 200 -22.80 12.77 7.94
C GLU A 200 -23.92 12.90 6.89
N ASP A 201 -23.55 13.00 5.61
CA ASP A 201 -24.50 13.16 4.50
C ASP A 201 -25.45 11.95 4.34
N ASN A 202 -25.07 10.79 4.88
CA ASN A 202 -25.79 9.52 4.73
C ASN A 202 -26.33 8.96 6.07
N TRP A 203 -26.82 9.83 6.96
CA TRP A 203 -27.33 9.47 8.30
C TRP A 203 -28.34 8.31 8.31
N ASN A 204 -29.17 8.18 7.27
CA ASN A 204 -30.20 7.14 7.14
C ASN A 204 -29.73 5.86 6.39
N GLN A 205 -28.52 5.85 5.82
CA GLN A 205 -28.00 4.70 5.08
C GLN A 205 -26.97 3.95 5.93
N VAL A 206 -27.48 3.00 6.72
CA VAL A 206 -26.70 2.22 7.70
C VAL A 206 -25.49 1.55 7.04
N SER A 207 -25.68 0.86 5.90
CA SER A 207 -24.59 0.13 5.22
C SER A 207 -23.43 1.04 4.80
N LEU A 208 -23.71 2.24 4.28
CA LEU A 208 -22.67 3.20 3.91
C LEU A 208 -21.92 3.71 5.14
N ARG A 209 -22.64 3.98 6.23
CA ARG A 209 -22.00 4.43 7.48
C ARG A 209 -21.09 3.35 8.08
N GLN A 210 -21.48 2.08 8.00
CA GLN A 210 -20.63 0.95 8.38
C GLN A 210 -19.38 0.87 7.50
N ALA A 211 -19.54 0.99 6.17
CA ALA A 211 -18.39 1.06 5.26
C ALA A 211 -17.43 2.20 5.63
N VAL A 212 -17.94 3.37 6.03
CA VAL A 212 -17.09 4.48 6.50
C VAL A 212 -16.39 4.16 7.82
N VAL A 213 -17.06 3.51 8.77
CA VAL A 213 -16.43 3.05 10.03
C VAL A 213 -15.25 2.12 9.74
N GLN A 214 -15.41 1.16 8.83
CA GLN A 214 -14.30 0.32 8.38
C GLN A 214 -13.19 1.12 7.71
N ALA A 215 -13.55 2.05 6.82
CA ALA A 215 -12.58 2.87 6.11
C ALA A 215 -11.74 3.74 7.05
N TYR A 216 -12.31 4.28 8.14
CA TYR A 216 -11.53 4.99 9.16
C TYR A 216 -10.43 4.10 9.75
N GLY A 217 -10.75 2.85 10.08
CA GLY A 217 -9.77 1.86 10.54
C GLY A 217 -8.64 1.66 9.53
N GLN A 218 -9.00 1.50 8.25
CA GLN A 218 -8.05 1.27 7.17
C GLN A 218 -7.17 2.48 6.83
N THR A 219 -7.58 3.71 7.16
CA THR A 219 -6.75 4.90 6.94
C THR A 219 -5.42 4.85 7.70
N ARG A 220 -5.32 4.01 8.74
CA ARG A 220 -4.14 3.88 9.61
C ARG A 220 -3.66 5.22 10.19
N SER A 221 -4.59 6.03 10.69
CA SER A 221 -4.32 7.40 11.13
C SER A 221 -4.91 7.73 12.50
N GLU A 222 -4.27 8.67 13.20
CA GLU A 222 -4.79 9.25 14.45
C GLU A 222 -6.17 9.91 14.23
N GLN A 223 -6.35 10.65 13.14
CA GLN A 223 -7.64 11.25 12.80
C GLN A 223 -8.74 10.20 12.60
N GLY A 224 -8.42 9.05 12.00
CA GLY A 224 -9.36 7.93 11.88
C GLY A 224 -9.75 7.37 13.25
N ALA A 225 -8.78 7.22 14.16
CA ALA A 225 -9.04 6.77 15.53
C ALA A 225 -9.92 7.75 16.31
N GLU A 226 -9.66 9.05 16.22
CA GLU A 226 -10.46 10.09 16.86
C GLU A 226 -11.92 10.04 16.41
N LYS A 227 -12.17 9.89 15.10
CA LYS A 227 -13.53 9.77 14.56
C LYS A 227 -14.23 8.50 15.04
N LEU A 228 -13.52 7.38 15.08
CA LEU A 228 -14.06 6.13 15.62
C LEU A 228 -14.45 6.25 17.10
N ILE A 229 -13.61 6.89 17.93
CA ILE A 229 -13.90 7.13 19.36
C ILE A 229 -15.12 8.04 19.52
N GLN A 230 -15.22 9.10 18.71
CA GLN A 230 -16.39 9.99 18.71
C GLN A 230 -17.68 9.20 18.45
N ILE A 231 -17.67 8.36 17.41
CA ILE A 231 -18.82 7.52 17.03
C ILE A 231 -19.14 6.49 18.12
N PHE A 232 -18.11 5.87 18.72
CA PHE A 232 -18.29 4.90 19.79
C PHE A 232 -19.05 5.50 20.98
N ASN A 233 -18.69 6.72 21.37
CA ASN A 233 -19.32 7.41 22.49
C ASN A 233 -20.78 7.82 22.20
N GLN A 234 -21.09 8.15 20.94
CA GLN A 234 -22.46 8.50 20.52
C GLN A 234 -23.38 7.27 20.41
N HIS A 235 -22.85 6.12 20.00
CA HIS A 235 -23.61 4.89 19.75
C HIS A 235 -23.35 3.80 20.80
N TYR A 236 -23.00 4.20 22.03
CA TYR A 236 -22.59 3.28 23.09
C TYR A 236 -23.63 2.16 23.38
N SER A 237 -24.91 2.40 23.13
CA SER A 237 -25.99 1.44 23.38
C SER A 237 -26.18 0.38 22.29
N GLN A 238 -25.43 0.42 21.17
CA GLN A 238 -25.62 -0.50 20.04
C GLN A 238 -24.46 -1.52 19.94
N PRO A 239 -24.66 -2.77 20.39
CA PRO A 239 -23.57 -3.75 20.49
C PRO A 239 -22.88 -4.04 19.14
N GLN A 240 -23.63 -4.17 18.06
CA GLN A 240 -23.09 -4.50 16.73
C GLN A 240 -22.15 -3.40 16.22
N ILE A 241 -22.56 -2.14 16.32
CA ILE A 241 -21.74 -0.99 15.92
C ILE A 241 -20.50 -0.87 16.83
N ARG A 242 -20.65 -1.13 18.13
CA ARG A 242 -19.50 -1.13 19.06
C ARG A 242 -18.43 -2.14 18.67
N GLN A 243 -18.84 -3.36 18.33
CA GLN A 243 -17.90 -4.39 17.89
C GLN A 243 -17.16 -3.92 16.64
N GLU A 244 -17.89 -3.39 15.66
CA GLU A 244 -17.32 -2.89 14.42
C GLU A 244 -16.25 -1.81 14.67
N ILE A 245 -16.55 -0.85 15.55
CA ILE A 245 -15.65 0.23 15.90
C ILE A 245 -14.41 -0.28 16.66
N ILE A 246 -14.56 -1.22 17.60
CA ILE A 246 -13.41 -1.79 18.32
C ILE A 246 -12.42 -2.42 17.33
N THR A 247 -12.94 -3.20 16.37
CA THR A 247 -12.11 -3.79 15.32
C THR A 247 -11.44 -2.73 14.46
N ALA A 248 -12.20 -1.72 14.00
CA ALA A 248 -11.67 -0.62 13.20
C ALA A 248 -10.60 0.19 13.96
N LEU A 249 -10.78 0.43 15.26
CA LEU A 249 -9.79 1.10 16.12
C LEU A 249 -8.46 0.33 16.13
N GLY A 250 -8.50 -1.00 16.24
CA GLY A 250 -7.30 -1.82 16.12
C GLY A 250 -6.59 -1.65 14.77
N GLN A 251 -7.35 -1.58 13.68
CA GLN A 251 -6.81 -1.39 12.33
C GLN A 251 -6.17 -0.02 12.11
N THR A 252 -6.57 1.02 12.86
CA THR A 252 -5.95 2.35 12.74
C THR A 252 -4.47 2.34 13.10
N ARG A 253 -4.01 1.39 13.92
CA ARG A 253 -2.63 1.34 14.45
C ARG A 253 -2.17 2.66 15.08
N SER A 254 -3.11 3.46 15.58
CA SER A 254 -2.85 4.76 16.20
C SER A 254 -2.62 4.60 17.70
N GLN A 255 -1.80 5.48 18.28
CA GLN A 255 -1.58 5.51 19.72
C GLN A 255 -2.87 5.87 20.46
N THR A 256 -3.67 6.79 19.92
CA THR A 256 -4.97 7.17 20.47
C THR A 256 -5.92 5.98 20.54
N ALA A 257 -5.99 5.15 19.49
CA ALA A 257 -6.80 3.94 19.50
C ALA A 257 -6.32 2.94 20.56
N VAL A 258 -5.02 2.72 20.68
CA VAL A 258 -4.43 1.82 21.69
C VAL A 258 -4.79 2.27 23.11
N LEU A 259 -4.59 3.55 23.43
CA LEU A 259 -4.91 4.10 24.76
C LEU A 259 -6.41 3.96 25.07
N PHE A 260 -7.27 4.23 24.09
CA PHE A 260 -8.71 4.08 24.25
C PHE A 260 -9.12 2.61 24.49
N LEU A 261 -8.55 1.67 23.73
CA LEU A 261 -8.82 0.24 23.86
C LEU A 261 -8.34 -0.29 25.22
N GLN A 262 -7.15 0.11 25.69
CA GLN A 262 -6.64 -0.25 27.02
C GLN A 262 -7.54 0.25 28.15
N LYS A 263 -7.97 1.52 28.08
CA LYS A 263 -8.90 2.10 29.06
C LYS A 263 -10.25 1.37 29.04
N SER A 264 -10.75 1.06 27.85
CA SER A 264 -12.01 0.34 27.67
C SER A 264 -11.94 -1.06 28.28
N TYR A 265 -10.85 -1.80 28.04
CA TYR A 265 -10.64 -3.15 28.56
C TYR A 265 -10.85 -3.24 30.08
N ALA A 266 -10.33 -2.27 30.84
CA ALA A 266 -10.45 -2.23 32.29
C ALA A 266 -11.90 -2.09 32.80
N GLN A 267 -12.81 -1.59 31.96
CA GLN A 267 -14.21 -1.33 32.32
C GLN A 267 -15.15 -2.45 31.87
N LEU A 268 -14.68 -3.39 31.04
CA LEU A 268 -15.50 -4.44 30.46
C LEU A 268 -15.79 -5.57 31.46
N ARG A 269 -17.07 -5.95 31.55
CA ARG A 269 -17.54 -7.12 32.31
C ARG A 269 -17.72 -8.37 31.45
N SER A 270 -17.93 -8.20 30.15
CA SER A 270 -18.15 -9.28 29.19
C SER A 270 -16.83 -9.86 28.67
N GLU A 271 -16.65 -11.18 28.77
CA GLU A 271 -15.46 -11.86 28.27
C GLU A 271 -15.35 -11.78 26.74
N HIS A 272 -16.47 -11.87 26.03
CA HIS A 272 -16.49 -11.71 24.58
C HIS A 272 -15.97 -10.34 24.14
N GLU A 273 -16.39 -9.27 24.81
CA GLU A 273 -15.92 -7.91 24.50
C GLU A 273 -14.44 -7.73 24.86
N ARG A 274 -13.97 -8.37 25.94
CA ARG A 274 -12.54 -8.38 26.29
C ARG A 274 -11.68 -9.04 25.22
N GLN A 275 -12.07 -10.23 24.75
CA GLN A 275 -11.35 -10.93 23.68
C GLN A 275 -11.29 -10.10 22.41
N GLN A 276 -12.37 -9.38 22.10
CA GLN A 276 -12.39 -8.50 20.95
C GLN A 276 -11.43 -7.30 21.10
N VAL A 277 -11.41 -6.66 22.27
CA VAL A 277 -10.46 -5.57 22.54
C VAL A 277 -9.02 -6.07 22.49
N LEU A 278 -8.74 -7.29 22.98
CA LEU A 278 -7.40 -7.90 22.88
C LEU A 278 -7.00 -8.15 21.43
N SER A 279 -7.91 -8.67 20.60
CA SER A 279 -7.67 -8.85 19.15
C SER A 279 -7.40 -7.51 18.45
N ALA A 280 -8.17 -6.47 18.78
CA ALA A 280 -7.94 -5.13 18.26
C ALA A 280 -6.59 -4.54 18.70
N LEU A 281 -6.19 -4.73 19.96
CA LEU A 281 -4.87 -4.32 20.45
C LEU A 281 -3.74 -5.08 19.74
N GLN A 282 -3.91 -6.39 19.52
CA GLN A 282 -2.95 -7.18 18.75
C GLN A 282 -2.81 -6.65 17.33
N ALA A 283 -3.92 -6.36 16.65
CA ALA A 283 -3.91 -5.77 15.31
C ALA A 283 -3.23 -4.39 15.27
N ALA A 284 -3.38 -3.59 16.34
CA ALA A 284 -2.74 -2.29 16.48
C ALA A 284 -1.21 -2.42 16.65
N TYR A 285 -0.74 -3.45 17.35
CA TYR A 285 0.69 -3.72 17.57
C TYR A 285 1.36 -4.51 16.44
N ASP A 286 0.58 -5.18 15.59
CA ASP A 286 1.14 -5.99 14.51
C ASP A 286 1.83 -5.11 13.44
N LYS A 287 3.16 -5.20 13.42
CA LYS A 287 4.06 -4.48 12.49
C LYS A 287 4.31 -5.24 11.20
N SER A 288 3.58 -6.32 10.90
CA SER A 288 3.75 -7.25 9.76
C SER A 288 3.75 -6.64 8.34
N ASP A 289 3.76 -5.32 8.19
CA ASP A 289 3.43 -4.62 6.94
C ASP A 289 4.41 -3.48 6.58
N ASN A 290 5.64 -3.48 7.14
CA ASN A 290 6.73 -2.57 6.76
C ASN A 290 7.55 -3.15 5.61
#